data_AF-A0A2H4VN98-F1
#
_entry.id   AF-A0A2H4VN98-F1
#
_cell.length_a   1.000
_cell.length_b   1.000
_cell.length_c   1.000
_cell.angle_alpha   90.00
_cell.angle_beta   90.00
_cell.angle_gamma   90.00
#
_symmetry.space_group_name_H-M   'P 1'
#
loop_
_entity.id
_entity.type
_entity.pdbx_description
1 polymer ?
#
loop_
_entity_poly.entity_id
_entity_poly.type
_entity_poly.pdbx_seq_one_letter_code
_entity_poly.pdbx_strand_id
1 'polypeptide(L)'
;MKDKSPSIQEWENLYSAAVEFKKLKPWEWMWDDDIFGVKNPETGETGFCCVMGGGGEHFALGLYQGSEGLDGLSRIRSGEILPDEPEALFVQKCLMASFENREFIEDEDYQILRKLGLRFRGKNAWPLFRSYQPGYVPWYVTDDEARFLTLALEQAIQVCRQYYENPEVLKPPMMTQLLVRVLDGDTWHDEWLEPWDLEEKEVTGRFVKEEDLEEILKFSHKGVLEVDYYFYPEPVQEETDQRPYFPHTILWADHESGLLLNTTLSEPNEWVPSLLKSFQEVTESRGSLPHKIQVQKVEIYDLMENITSKLDIELSMATGLDVLDDAREYILDTSMDDPVIQVLEGIMEDESFREMVENGKLMELLEEGTLPDSMREELIQALNEELEESGGELEEPEEEPDRFIMINPPENKANNFSKQITLLPDDNYQGIFPTKSEREFQDKPRRVAKSCELLLETYSDESIIKKELEKLIKEDPDFLDSYLILSKIFIGEGKESEAEKTLDIAYHRALNLMTDEKDCWPAKLEDSWIPNWHIINAILRKAMWLWEHDKTYAALNLFRKLLKTNPHDLFGVRHYILAISMGRDYYDFIKWVVECGNDEIVWEWFEENYPKFPDEFARWREEAEN
;
A
#
# COMPACT_ATOMS: atom_id res chain seq x y z
N MET A 1 12.58 15.57 -26.28
CA MET A 1 13.12 15.14 -27.59
C MET A 1 12.08 14.18 -28.16
N LYS A 2 11.84 14.12 -29.47
CA LYS A 2 10.91 13.09 -29.98
C LYS A 2 11.54 11.72 -29.77
N ASP A 3 10.80 10.83 -29.12
CA ASP A 3 11.23 9.47 -28.84
C ASP A 3 11.50 8.73 -30.16
N LYS A 4 12.68 8.12 -30.25
CA LYS A 4 13.16 7.51 -31.48
C LYS A 4 12.81 6.03 -31.49
N SER A 5 12.07 5.58 -32.49
CA SER A 5 11.74 4.16 -32.64
C SER A 5 12.99 3.31 -32.89
N PRO A 6 13.04 2.05 -32.41
CA PRO A 6 14.16 1.15 -32.65
C PRO A 6 14.39 0.88 -34.14
N SER A 7 15.67 0.72 -34.50
CA SER A 7 16.09 0.26 -35.82
C SER A 7 15.69 -1.21 -36.04
N ILE A 8 15.70 -1.64 -37.29
CA ILE A 8 15.41 -3.05 -37.63
C ILE A 8 16.35 -4.00 -36.89
N GLN A 9 17.63 -3.66 -36.75
CA GLN A 9 18.60 -4.51 -36.06
C GLN A 9 18.33 -4.59 -34.55
N GLU A 10 17.96 -3.47 -33.91
CA GLU A 10 17.60 -3.44 -32.50
C GLU A 10 16.34 -4.30 -32.25
N TRP A 11 15.35 -4.20 -33.14
CA TRP A 11 14.18 -5.07 -33.10
C TRP A 11 14.53 -6.56 -33.27
N GLU A 12 15.37 -6.91 -34.25
CA GLU A 12 15.82 -8.30 -34.43
C GLU A 12 16.48 -8.86 -33.16
N ASN A 13 17.33 -8.06 -32.52
CA ASN A 13 18.02 -8.46 -31.30
C ASN A 13 17.03 -8.65 -30.13
N LEU A 14 16.13 -7.68 -29.93
CA LEU A 14 15.13 -7.73 -28.85
C LEU A 14 14.20 -8.95 -28.98
N TYR A 15 13.64 -9.17 -30.18
CA TYR A 15 12.80 -10.34 -30.42
C TYR A 15 13.57 -11.65 -30.28
N SER A 16 14.84 -11.70 -30.69
CA SER A 16 15.68 -12.87 -30.50
C SER A 16 15.90 -13.18 -29.02
N ALA A 17 16.26 -12.18 -28.21
CA ALA A 17 16.46 -12.34 -26.77
C ALA A 17 15.17 -12.78 -26.07
N ALA A 18 14.03 -12.16 -26.40
CA ALA A 18 12.73 -12.52 -25.84
C ALA A 18 12.32 -13.97 -26.18
N VAL A 19 12.59 -14.43 -27.40
CA VAL A 19 12.32 -15.82 -27.81
C VAL A 19 13.18 -16.81 -27.03
N GLU A 20 14.46 -16.50 -26.78
CA GLU A 20 15.33 -17.35 -25.97
C GLU A 20 14.91 -17.37 -24.49
N PHE A 21 14.54 -16.22 -23.92
CA PHE A 21 14.01 -16.14 -22.56
C PHE A 21 12.72 -16.96 -22.41
N LYS A 22 11.81 -16.84 -23.38
CA LYS A 22 10.58 -17.64 -23.41
C LYS A 22 10.81 -19.13 -23.49
N LYS A 23 11.81 -19.56 -24.26
CA LYS A 23 12.16 -20.99 -24.36
C LYS A 23 12.67 -21.54 -23.04
N LEU A 24 13.32 -20.69 -22.23
CA LEU A 24 13.77 -21.06 -20.89
C LEU A 24 12.56 -21.26 -19.95
N LYS A 25 11.54 -20.40 -20.03
CA LYS A 25 10.36 -20.41 -19.14
C LYS A 25 10.70 -20.35 -17.65
N PRO A 26 11.48 -19.34 -17.22
CA PRO A 26 11.97 -19.28 -15.84
C PRO A 26 10.86 -19.22 -14.77
N TRP A 27 9.68 -18.70 -15.13
CA TRP A 27 8.48 -18.70 -14.28
C TRP A 27 7.97 -20.09 -13.88
N GLU A 28 8.46 -21.19 -14.48
CA GLU A 28 8.16 -22.55 -13.99
C GLU A 28 8.90 -22.86 -12.67
N TRP A 29 9.88 -22.05 -12.25
CA TRP A 29 10.65 -22.24 -11.02
C TRP A 29 11.11 -20.97 -10.29
N MET A 30 10.85 -19.78 -10.82
CA MET A 30 11.09 -18.48 -10.18
C MET A 30 9.78 -17.79 -9.86
N TRP A 31 9.79 -17.00 -8.80
CA TRP A 31 8.69 -16.15 -8.34
C TRP A 31 9.04 -14.67 -8.53
N ASP A 32 8.02 -13.83 -8.42
CA ASP A 32 8.12 -12.36 -8.51
C ASP A 32 8.99 -11.73 -7.40
N ASP A 33 9.21 -12.46 -6.30
CA ASP A 33 10.14 -12.08 -5.23
C ASP A 33 11.63 -12.35 -5.55
N ASP A 34 11.94 -13.13 -6.59
CA ASP A 34 13.32 -13.49 -6.98
C ASP A 34 13.98 -12.37 -7.82
N ILE A 35 14.12 -11.19 -7.23
CA ILE A 35 14.58 -9.96 -7.90
C ILE A 35 16.12 -9.91 -8.05
N PHE A 36 16.59 -9.43 -9.20
CA PHE A 36 18.01 -9.17 -9.45
C PHE A 36 18.20 -7.96 -10.38
N GLY A 37 19.33 -7.28 -10.31
CA GLY A 37 19.64 -6.12 -11.14
C GLY A 37 20.47 -6.42 -12.39
N VAL A 38 20.33 -5.57 -13.39
CA VAL A 38 21.23 -5.48 -14.56
C VAL A 38 21.61 -4.02 -14.74
N LYS A 39 22.90 -3.72 -14.70
CA LYS A 39 23.40 -2.35 -14.89
C LYS A 39 23.49 -2.02 -16.37
N ASN A 40 22.83 -0.95 -16.80
CA ASN A 40 22.91 -0.43 -18.15
C ASN A 40 24.31 0.19 -18.37
N PRO A 41 25.14 -0.32 -19.29
CA PRO A 41 26.47 0.23 -19.55
C PRO A 41 26.44 1.58 -20.29
N GLU A 42 25.33 1.92 -20.97
CA GLU A 42 25.19 3.19 -21.68
C GLU A 42 24.88 4.35 -20.72
N THR A 43 24.00 4.13 -19.75
CA THR A 43 23.49 5.17 -18.84
C THR A 43 24.07 5.10 -17.42
N GLY A 44 24.56 3.93 -17.02
CA GLY A 44 24.96 3.64 -15.64
C GLY A 44 23.80 3.32 -14.69
N GLU A 45 22.56 3.46 -15.14
CA GLU A 45 21.34 3.14 -14.37
C GLU A 45 21.20 1.61 -14.21
N THR A 46 20.73 1.17 -13.05
CA THR A 46 20.41 -0.25 -12.81
C THR A 46 18.92 -0.47 -13.04
N GLY A 47 18.58 -1.51 -13.80
CA GLY A 47 17.22 -2.00 -13.92
C GLY A 47 17.07 -3.29 -13.12
N PHE A 48 16.01 -3.39 -12.33
CA PHE A 48 15.70 -4.54 -11.49
C PHE A 48 14.73 -5.47 -12.21
N CYS A 49 15.19 -6.67 -12.52
CA CYS A 49 14.45 -7.72 -13.18
C CYS A 49 13.54 -8.45 -12.20
N CYS A 50 12.27 -8.57 -12.55
CA CYS A 50 11.28 -9.41 -11.90
C CYS A 50 10.73 -10.40 -12.93
N VAL A 51 10.79 -11.70 -12.61
CA VAL A 51 10.26 -12.76 -13.46
C VAL A 51 8.82 -13.06 -13.04
N MET A 52 7.87 -12.84 -13.94
CA MET A 52 6.44 -13.01 -13.67
C MET A 52 5.89 -14.27 -14.32
N GLY A 53 4.82 -14.82 -13.72
CA GLY A 53 4.05 -15.93 -14.28
C GLY A 53 4.06 -17.21 -13.45
N GLY A 54 4.61 -17.19 -12.23
CA GLY A 54 4.55 -18.32 -11.30
C GLY A 54 3.11 -18.75 -10.96
N GLY A 55 2.16 -17.80 -10.98
CA GLY A 55 0.72 -18.05 -10.84
C GLY A 55 0.00 -18.53 -12.11
N GLY A 56 0.66 -18.53 -13.27
CA GLY A 56 0.11 -19.07 -14.53
C GLY A 56 -0.69 -18.09 -15.40
N GLU A 57 -0.81 -16.82 -15.00
CA GLU A 57 -1.66 -15.83 -15.68
C GLU A 57 -0.85 -14.88 -16.57
N HIS A 58 0.12 -14.15 -16.01
CA HIS A 58 0.92 -13.16 -16.74
C HIS A 58 2.40 -13.56 -16.87
N PHE A 59 2.80 -13.98 -18.08
CA PHE A 59 4.17 -14.44 -18.35
C PHE A 59 5.04 -13.29 -18.88
N ALA A 60 5.95 -12.78 -18.05
CA ALA A 60 6.75 -11.61 -18.43
C ALA A 60 8.11 -11.53 -17.72
N LEU A 61 8.97 -10.66 -18.25
CA LEU A 61 10.08 -10.06 -17.53
C LEU A 61 9.81 -8.56 -17.40
N GLY A 62 9.65 -8.09 -16.16
CA GLY A 62 9.61 -6.66 -15.84
C GLY A 62 10.99 -6.15 -15.49
N LEU A 63 11.44 -5.05 -16.10
CA LEU A 63 12.70 -4.37 -15.83
C LEU A 63 12.41 -3.00 -15.21
N TYR A 64 12.39 -2.95 -13.88
CA TYR A 64 12.08 -1.75 -13.10
C TYR A 64 13.28 -0.80 -13.01
N GLN A 65 13.14 0.42 -13.51
CA GLN A 65 14.29 1.29 -13.78
C GLN A 65 14.65 2.18 -12.58
N GLY A 66 15.87 2.01 -12.07
CA GLY A 66 16.41 2.78 -10.95
C GLY A 66 15.70 2.51 -9.63
N SER A 67 16.03 3.30 -8.61
CA SER A 67 15.41 3.25 -7.28
C SER A 67 13.91 3.55 -7.35
N GLU A 68 13.49 4.50 -8.19
CA GLU A 68 12.08 4.83 -8.44
C GLU A 68 11.27 3.64 -8.96
N GLY A 69 11.80 2.88 -9.94
CA GLY A 69 11.12 1.68 -10.42
C GLY A 69 11.05 0.58 -9.36
N LEU A 70 12.10 0.42 -8.56
CA LEU A 70 12.11 -0.57 -7.48
C LEU A 70 11.12 -0.22 -6.37
N ASP A 71 11.03 1.06 -6.00
CA ASP A 71 10.04 1.56 -5.03
C ASP A 71 8.61 1.26 -5.51
N GLY A 72 8.29 1.58 -6.77
CA GLY A 72 7.00 1.24 -7.36
C GLY A 72 6.69 -0.26 -7.35
N LEU A 73 7.67 -1.12 -7.64
CA LEU A 73 7.53 -2.57 -7.53
C LEU A 73 7.27 -3.01 -6.08
N SER A 74 8.00 -2.46 -5.11
CA SER A 74 7.84 -2.79 -3.70
C SER A 74 6.45 -2.44 -3.17
N ARG A 75 5.90 -1.28 -3.55
CA ARG A 75 4.56 -0.82 -3.14
C ARG A 75 3.44 -1.69 -3.71
N ILE A 76 3.59 -2.17 -4.94
CA ILE A 76 2.65 -3.14 -5.54
C ILE A 76 2.76 -4.49 -4.83
N ARG A 77 3.98 -4.98 -4.57
CA ARG A 77 4.21 -6.27 -3.92
C ARG A 77 3.78 -6.30 -2.45
N SER A 78 3.91 -5.20 -1.73
CA SER A 78 3.48 -5.10 -0.33
C SER A 78 1.95 -5.06 -0.18
N GLY A 79 1.21 -4.85 -1.27
CA GLY A 79 -0.23 -4.61 -1.25
C GLY A 79 -0.60 -3.20 -0.76
N GLU A 80 0.37 -2.28 -0.64
CA GLU A 80 0.07 -0.86 -0.43
C GLU A 80 -0.73 -0.30 -1.61
N ILE A 81 -0.43 -0.79 -2.81
CA ILE A 81 -1.19 -0.52 -4.03
C ILE A 81 -1.66 -1.86 -4.58
N LEU A 82 -2.97 -2.02 -4.74
CA LEU A 82 -3.49 -3.23 -5.35
C LEU A 82 -3.15 -3.24 -6.85
N PRO A 83 -2.69 -4.37 -7.42
CA PRO A 83 -2.30 -4.45 -8.83
C PRO A 83 -3.40 -4.06 -9.84
N ASP A 84 -4.66 -4.23 -9.44
CA ASP A 84 -5.83 -3.99 -10.28
C ASP A 84 -6.37 -2.55 -10.17
N GLU A 85 -5.81 -1.74 -9.27
CA GLU A 85 -6.16 -0.34 -9.12
C GLU A 85 -5.44 0.53 -10.17
N PRO A 86 -6.08 1.61 -10.68
CA PRO A 86 -5.44 2.59 -11.56
C PRO A 86 -4.10 3.10 -11.01
N GLU A 87 -3.99 3.21 -9.69
CA GLU A 87 -2.82 3.58 -8.91
C GLU A 87 -1.58 2.72 -9.24
N ALA A 88 -1.76 1.43 -9.57
CA ALA A 88 -0.67 0.55 -9.96
C ALA A 88 -0.02 1.00 -11.28
N LEU A 89 -0.78 1.57 -12.22
CA LEU A 89 -0.23 2.13 -13.47
C LEU A 89 0.59 3.39 -13.19
N PHE A 90 0.23 4.15 -12.16
CA PHE A 90 0.85 5.43 -11.86
C PHE A 90 2.21 5.32 -11.18
N VAL A 91 2.54 4.18 -10.58
CA VAL A 91 3.82 3.97 -9.89
C VAL A 91 4.83 3.14 -10.68
N GLN A 92 4.40 2.49 -11.76
CA GLN A 92 5.26 1.59 -12.53
C GLN A 92 6.21 2.35 -13.46
N LYS A 93 7.49 2.37 -13.10
CA LYS A 93 8.60 2.74 -13.98
C LYS A 93 9.36 1.50 -14.45
N CYS A 94 8.88 0.88 -15.53
CA CYS A 94 9.27 -0.46 -15.93
C CYS A 94 9.31 -0.65 -17.45
N LEU A 95 10.31 -1.36 -17.97
CA LEU A 95 10.28 -1.91 -19.32
C LEU A 95 9.79 -3.36 -19.26
N MET A 96 8.68 -3.64 -19.94
CA MET A 96 8.04 -4.95 -19.91
C MET A 96 8.31 -5.73 -21.19
N ALA A 97 8.74 -6.99 -21.04
CA ALA A 97 8.73 -7.99 -22.09
C ALA A 97 7.75 -9.11 -21.70
N SER A 98 6.51 -9.05 -22.19
CA SER A 98 5.47 -10.02 -21.89
C SER A 98 5.19 -10.95 -23.05
N PHE A 99 4.48 -12.05 -22.78
CA PHE A 99 4.12 -13.06 -23.77
C PHE A 99 2.61 -13.24 -23.84
N GLU A 100 2.00 -12.60 -24.84
CA GLU A 100 0.56 -12.42 -24.91
C GLU A 100 -0.15 -13.31 -25.94
N ASN A 101 -1.46 -13.29 -25.89
CA ASN A 101 -2.33 -13.76 -26.96
C ASN A 101 -2.33 -12.79 -28.15
N ARG A 102 -2.81 -13.27 -29.31
CA ARG A 102 -2.87 -12.45 -30.53
C ARG A 102 -3.78 -11.23 -30.38
N GLU A 103 -4.84 -11.31 -29.57
CA GLU A 103 -5.80 -10.22 -29.38
C GLU A 103 -5.19 -8.95 -28.77
N PHE A 104 -4.15 -9.09 -27.93
CA PHE A 104 -3.44 -7.96 -27.31
C PHE A 104 -2.33 -7.37 -28.21
N ILE A 105 -2.15 -7.88 -29.43
CA ILE A 105 -1.13 -7.37 -30.36
C ILE A 105 -1.76 -6.34 -31.30
N GLU A 106 -1.36 -5.08 -31.14
CA GLU A 106 -1.82 -3.96 -31.96
C GLU A 106 -1.24 -4.01 -33.38
N ASP A 107 -1.80 -3.18 -34.27
CA ASP A 107 -1.40 -3.16 -35.67
C ASP A 107 0.05 -2.70 -35.85
N GLU A 108 0.49 -1.72 -35.06
CA GLU A 108 1.86 -1.19 -34.99
C GLU A 108 2.86 -2.29 -34.63
N ASP A 109 2.58 -3.07 -33.57
CA ASP A 109 3.39 -4.23 -33.16
C ASP A 109 3.43 -5.28 -34.28
N TYR A 110 2.27 -5.56 -34.87
CA TYR A 110 2.15 -6.54 -35.95
C TYR A 110 2.94 -6.12 -37.20
N GLN A 111 3.00 -4.82 -37.53
CA GLN A 111 3.83 -4.34 -38.64
C GLN A 111 5.32 -4.57 -38.38
N ILE A 112 5.80 -4.45 -37.13
CA ILE A 112 7.18 -4.76 -36.77
C ILE A 112 7.44 -6.25 -37.01
N LEU A 113 6.61 -7.14 -36.47
CA LEU A 113 6.70 -8.59 -36.67
C LEU A 113 6.76 -8.97 -38.15
N ARG A 114 5.89 -8.35 -38.96
CA ARG A 114 5.84 -8.57 -40.41
C ARG A 114 7.12 -8.13 -41.11
N LYS A 115 7.69 -6.98 -40.75
CA LYS A 115 8.96 -6.48 -41.31
C LYS A 115 10.12 -7.43 -41.02
N LEU A 116 10.12 -8.03 -39.82
CA LEU A 116 11.12 -9.01 -39.39
C LEU A 116 10.89 -10.42 -39.96
N GLY A 117 9.71 -10.67 -40.57
CA GLY A 117 9.33 -11.98 -41.06
C GLY A 117 9.05 -13.02 -39.96
N LEU A 118 8.81 -12.57 -38.73
CA LEU A 118 8.54 -13.43 -37.58
C LEU A 118 7.08 -13.89 -37.56
N ARG A 119 6.85 -15.09 -36.99
CA ARG A 119 5.51 -15.68 -36.87
C ARG A 119 5.40 -16.43 -35.55
N PHE A 120 4.35 -16.10 -34.80
CA PHE A 120 4.01 -16.73 -33.54
C PHE A 120 2.62 -17.39 -33.62
N ARG A 121 2.41 -18.46 -32.85
CA ARG A 121 1.16 -19.22 -32.80
C ARG A 121 0.96 -19.82 -31.42
N GLY A 122 -0.29 -19.87 -30.96
CA GLY A 122 -0.67 -20.41 -29.66
C GLY A 122 -1.03 -19.31 -28.67
N LYS A 123 -1.50 -19.73 -27.49
CA LYS A 123 -1.74 -18.84 -26.35
C LYS A 123 -0.42 -18.37 -25.75
N ASN A 124 -0.38 -17.15 -25.25
CA ASN A 124 0.78 -16.54 -24.60
C ASN A 124 2.04 -16.71 -25.46
N ALA A 125 1.89 -16.57 -26.79
CA ALA A 125 2.88 -16.92 -27.79
C ALA A 125 3.62 -15.70 -28.36
N TRP A 126 3.02 -14.52 -28.26
CA TRP A 126 3.45 -13.31 -28.95
C TRP A 126 4.25 -12.42 -27.99
N PRO A 127 5.55 -12.18 -28.24
CA PRO A 127 6.29 -11.19 -27.46
C PRO A 127 5.69 -9.80 -27.67
N LEU A 128 5.37 -9.12 -26.57
CA LEU A 128 4.92 -7.73 -26.53
C LEU A 128 5.91 -6.92 -25.69
N PHE A 129 6.22 -5.71 -26.14
CA PHE A 129 7.17 -4.83 -25.47
C PHE A 129 6.50 -3.50 -25.19
N ARG A 130 6.52 -3.08 -23.92
CA ARG A 130 5.94 -1.81 -23.48
C ARG A 130 6.86 -1.12 -22.50
N SER A 131 6.99 0.20 -22.64
CA SER A 131 7.56 1.08 -21.63
C SER A 131 6.42 1.52 -20.71
N TYR A 132 6.61 1.43 -19.40
CA TYR A 132 5.73 1.95 -18.36
C TYR A 132 6.45 3.12 -17.70
N GLN A 133 5.78 4.26 -17.67
CA GLN A 133 6.28 5.48 -17.09
C GLN A 133 5.21 6.03 -16.14
N PRO A 134 5.57 6.39 -14.88
CA PRO A 134 4.64 6.93 -13.90
C PRO A 134 3.78 8.06 -14.48
N GLY A 135 2.46 7.90 -14.41
CA GLY A 135 1.49 8.88 -14.92
C GLY A 135 1.26 8.87 -16.43
N TYR A 136 1.83 7.91 -17.18
CA TYR A 136 1.63 7.78 -18.62
C TYR A 136 1.04 6.43 -19.00
N VAL A 137 0.28 6.38 -20.09
CA VAL A 137 -0.24 5.12 -20.65
C VAL A 137 0.93 4.23 -21.07
N PRO A 138 0.89 2.89 -20.86
CA PRO A 138 1.90 1.99 -21.40
C PRO A 138 2.10 2.19 -22.90
N TRP A 139 3.34 2.34 -23.34
CA TRP A 139 3.64 2.80 -24.70
C TRP A 139 4.73 1.99 -25.38
N TYR A 140 4.94 2.22 -26.68
CA TYR A 140 6.01 1.55 -27.42
C TYR A 140 7.38 1.92 -26.88
N VAL A 141 8.27 0.93 -26.83
CA VAL A 141 9.66 1.14 -26.41
C VAL A 141 10.45 2.01 -27.40
N THR A 142 11.30 2.89 -26.88
CA THR A 142 12.27 3.67 -27.65
C THR A 142 13.48 2.82 -28.06
N ASP A 143 14.37 3.37 -28.90
CA ASP A 143 15.58 2.68 -29.33
C ASP A 143 16.54 2.37 -28.16
N ASP A 144 16.72 3.30 -27.22
CA ASP A 144 17.51 3.09 -26.01
C ASP A 144 16.87 2.13 -25.01
N GLU A 145 15.56 2.22 -24.79
CA GLU A 145 14.81 1.25 -23.98
C GLU A 145 14.89 -0.16 -24.58
N ALA A 146 14.75 -0.28 -25.90
CA ALA A 146 14.86 -1.57 -26.60
C ALA A 146 16.25 -2.18 -26.45
N ARG A 147 17.32 -1.38 -26.54
CA ARG A 147 18.70 -1.86 -26.27
C ARG A 147 18.86 -2.33 -24.84
N PHE A 148 18.32 -1.58 -23.87
CA PHE A 148 18.44 -1.96 -22.46
C PHE A 148 17.62 -3.22 -22.12
N LEU A 149 16.38 -3.30 -22.59
CA LEU A 149 15.52 -4.47 -22.40
C LEU A 149 16.10 -5.73 -23.07
N THR A 150 16.73 -5.58 -24.25
CA THR A 150 17.46 -6.69 -24.90
C THR A 150 18.57 -7.20 -23.99
N LEU A 151 19.39 -6.28 -23.46
CA LEU A 151 20.50 -6.64 -22.56
C LEU A 151 20.00 -7.29 -21.27
N ALA A 152 18.92 -6.76 -20.69
CA ALA A 152 18.28 -7.31 -19.51
C ALA A 152 17.77 -8.74 -19.75
N LEU A 153 17.09 -9.01 -20.87
CA LEU A 153 16.66 -10.35 -21.25
C LEU A 153 17.85 -11.32 -21.37
N GLU A 154 18.93 -10.90 -22.03
CA GLU A 154 20.13 -11.72 -22.20
C GLU A 154 20.80 -12.06 -20.86
N GLN A 155 20.91 -11.09 -19.94
CA GLN A 155 21.47 -11.31 -18.61
C GLN A 155 20.52 -12.08 -17.70
N ALA A 156 19.22 -11.84 -17.80
CA ALA A 156 18.19 -12.58 -17.08
C ALA A 156 18.27 -14.08 -17.41
N ILE A 157 18.47 -14.46 -18.69
CA ILE A 157 18.69 -15.86 -19.07
C ILE A 157 19.88 -16.48 -18.31
N GLN A 158 20.97 -15.73 -18.08
CA GLN A 158 22.12 -16.24 -17.32
C GLN A 158 21.77 -16.44 -15.85
N VAL A 159 21.17 -15.43 -15.21
CA VAL A 159 20.78 -15.49 -13.80
C VAL A 159 19.74 -16.58 -13.55
N CYS A 160 18.72 -16.68 -14.40
CA CYS A 160 17.69 -17.72 -14.31
C CYS A 160 18.28 -19.14 -14.40
N ARG A 161 19.30 -19.35 -15.24
CA ARG A 161 20.01 -20.64 -15.33
C ARG A 161 20.82 -20.94 -14.08
N GLN A 162 21.53 -19.95 -13.55
CA GLN A 162 22.27 -20.09 -12.30
C GLN A 162 21.33 -20.38 -11.13
N TYR A 163 20.18 -19.71 -11.08
CA TYR A 163 19.15 -19.93 -10.07
C TYR A 163 18.55 -21.33 -10.15
N TYR A 164 18.26 -21.82 -11.36
CA TYR A 164 17.79 -23.19 -11.57
C TYR A 164 18.78 -24.24 -11.05
N GLU A 165 20.09 -24.01 -11.21
CA GLU A 165 21.13 -24.88 -10.67
C GLU A 165 21.29 -24.74 -9.15
N ASN A 166 21.15 -23.52 -8.63
CA ASN A 166 21.34 -23.18 -7.22
C ASN A 166 20.53 -21.92 -6.84
N PRO A 167 19.36 -22.07 -6.18
CA PRO A 167 18.55 -20.93 -5.74
C PRO A 167 19.29 -19.98 -4.77
N GLU A 168 20.35 -20.45 -4.10
CA GLU A 168 21.17 -19.61 -3.23
C GLU A 168 21.93 -18.49 -3.98
N VAL A 169 21.96 -18.51 -5.33
CA VAL A 169 22.64 -17.46 -6.12
C VAL A 169 22.02 -16.07 -5.92
N LEU A 170 20.71 -16.00 -5.63
CA LEU A 170 20.02 -14.77 -5.31
C LEU A 170 19.92 -14.49 -3.82
N LYS A 171 20.49 -15.33 -2.96
CA LYS A 171 20.54 -15.04 -1.52
C LYS A 171 21.68 -14.08 -1.23
N PRO A 172 21.38 -12.85 -0.82
CA PRO A 172 22.41 -11.84 -0.67
C PRO A 172 23.22 -12.06 0.61
N PRO A 173 24.49 -11.61 0.64
CA PRO A 173 25.30 -11.63 1.85
C PRO A 173 24.79 -10.65 2.92
N MET A 174 23.99 -9.66 2.51
CA MET A 174 23.22 -8.73 3.36
C MET A 174 21.84 -8.58 2.70
N MET A 175 20.70 -8.67 3.41
CA MET A 175 19.34 -8.50 2.82
C MET A 175 19.16 -7.20 2.04
N THR A 176 20.07 -6.27 2.28
CA THR A 176 20.16 -4.93 1.74
C THR A 176 20.42 -4.96 0.23
N GLN A 177 21.16 -5.97 -0.18
CA GLN A 177 21.77 -6.03 -1.48
C GLN A 177 20.93 -6.88 -2.41
N LEU A 178 20.87 -6.44 -3.65
CA LEU A 178 20.42 -7.26 -4.76
C LEU A 178 21.63 -7.70 -5.57
N LEU A 179 21.54 -8.90 -6.14
CA LEU A 179 22.53 -9.38 -7.10
C LEU A 179 22.41 -8.51 -8.36
N VAL A 180 23.46 -7.77 -8.73
CA VAL A 180 23.48 -6.93 -9.93
C VAL A 180 24.52 -7.45 -10.90
N ARG A 181 24.09 -7.70 -12.14
CA ARG A 181 24.99 -7.99 -13.27
C ARG A 181 25.63 -6.69 -13.74
N VAL A 182 26.96 -6.64 -13.72
CA VAL A 182 27.75 -5.46 -14.13
C VAL A 182 28.72 -5.86 -15.24
N LEU A 183 28.85 -4.99 -16.24
CA LEU A 183 29.83 -5.15 -17.32
C LEU A 183 31.10 -4.38 -16.97
N ASP A 184 32.22 -5.10 -16.80
CA ASP A 184 33.57 -4.50 -16.72
C ASP A 184 34.38 -4.85 -17.98
N GLY A 185 34.65 -3.82 -18.79
CA GLY A 185 35.21 -3.98 -20.13
C GLY A 185 34.29 -4.81 -21.03
N ASP A 186 34.70 -6.02 -21.36
CA ASP A 186 33.95 -6.97 -22.20
C ASP A 186 33.42 -8.18 -21.40
N THR A 187 33.51 -8.16 -20.06
CA THR A 187 33.15 -9.31 -19.21
C THR A 187 32.07 -8.94 -18.21
N TRP A 188 31.02 -9.75 -18.14
CA TRP A 188 29.97 -9.64 -17.13
C TRP A 188 30.36 -10.38 -15.85
N HIS A 189 30.15 -9.74 -14.70
CA HIS A 189 30.29 -10.35 -13.39
C HIS A 189 29.16 -9.91 -12.46
N ASP A 190 29.11 -10.58 -11.30
CA ASP A 190 28.10 -10.35 -10.27
C ASP A 190 28.66 -9.41 -9.20
N GLU A 191 27.87 -8.40 -8.84
CA GLU A 191 28.12 -7.53 -7.69
C GLU A 191 26.90 -7.53 -6.77
N TRP A 192 27.12 -7.38 -5.47
CA TRP A 192 26.04 -7.15 -4.51
C TRP A 192 25.97 -5.65 -4.23
N LEU A 193 24.90 -5.00 -4.67
CA LEU A 193 24.76 -3.53 -4.60
C LEU A 193 23.51 -3.12 -3.81
N GLU A 194 23.63 -1.99 -3.12
CA GLU A 194 22.53 -1.33 -2.42
C GLU A 194 21.64 -0.57 -3.42
N PRO A 195 20.34 -0.86 -3.52
CA PRO A 195 19.46 -0.21 -4.50
C PRO A 195 19.24 1.30 -4.31
N TRP A 196 19.32 1.81 -3.08
CA TRP A 196 19.07 3.23 -2.74
C TRP A 196 20.30 4.13 -2.79
N ASP A 197 21.52 3.59 -2.92
CA ASP A 197 22.74 4.39 -3.14
C ASP A 197 22.89 4.85 -4.60
N LEU A 198 21.90 4.54 -5.45
CA LEU A 198 21.86 4.90 -6.86
C LEU A 198 21.15 6.26 -7.02
N GLU A 199 21.95 7.34 -6.97
CA GLU A 199 21.60 8.76 -7.16
C GLU A 199 20.08 9.08 -7.22
N GLU A 200 19.48 9.43 -6.08
CA GLU A 200 18.20 10.12 -6.07
C GLU A 200 18.32 11.39 -6.91
N LYS A 201 17.50 11.50 -7.97
CA LYS A 201 17.33 12.78 -8.64
C LYS A 201 16.70 13.72 -7.62
N GLU A 202 17.47 14.71 -7.18
CA GLU A 202 16.94 15.86 -6.45
C GLU A 202 15.68 16.33 -7.18
N VAL A 203 14.52 16.25 -6.51
CA VAL A 203 13.34 17.00 -6.96
C VAL A 203 13.79 18.45 -6.91
N THR A 204 14.23 18.97 -8.05
CA THR A 204 14.74 20.32 -8.16
C THR A 204 13.56 21.24 -7.93
N GLY A 205 13.33 21.58 -6.65
CA GLY A 205 12.42 22.62 -6.24
C GLY A 205 12.87 23.89 -6.92
N ARG A 206 12.21 24.24 -8.03
CA ARG A 206 12.33 25.58 -8.60
C ARG A 206 11.82 26.52 -7.52
N PHE A 207 12.73 27.18 -6.82
CA PHE A 207 12.44 28.21 -5.85
C PHE A 207 11.48 29.23 -6.48
N VAL A 208 10.29 29.38 -5.90
CA VAL A 208 9.43 30.54 -6.17
C VAL A 208 10.25 31.79 -5.89
N LYS A 209 10.38 32.69 -6.86
CA LYS A 209 11.11 33.93 -6.64
C LYS A 209 10.28 34.83 -5.73
N GLU A 210 10.95 35.55 -4.84
CA GLU A 210 10.30 36.46 -3.90
C GLU A 210 9.46 37.55 -4.60
N GLU A 211 9.88 37.93 -5.82
CA GLU A 211 9.19 38.83 -6.75
C GLU A 211 7.79 38.32 -7.13
N ASP A 212 7.57 37.00 -7.18
CA ASP A 212 6.30 36.36 -7.57
C ASP A 212 5.27 36.35 -6.42
N LEU A 213 5.65 36.80 -5.22
CA LEU A 213 4.81 36.79 -4.01
C LEU A 213 4.44 38.21 -3.51
N GLU A 214 4.98 39.27 -4.10
CA GLU A 214 4.82 40.66 -3.63
C GLU A 214 3.37 41.17 -3.63
N GLU A 215 2.54 40.67 -4.56
CA GLU A 215 1.15 41.10 -4.67
C GLU A 215 0.27 40.47 -3.58
N ILE A 216 0.46 39.18 -3.31
CA ILE A 216 -0.35 38.42 -2.34
C ILE A 216 0.07 38.66 -0.89
N LEU A 217 1.32 39.07 -0.64
CA LEU A 217 1.83 39.46 0.69
C LEU A 217 1.02 40.59 1.36
N LYS A 218 0.23 41.35 0.59
CA LYS A 218 -0.59 42.47 1.09
C LYS A 218 -1.94 42.01 1.65
N PHE A 219 -2.31 40.77 1.39
CA PHE A 219 -3.61 40.25 1.79
C PHE A 219 -3.66 39.86 3.26
N SER A 220 -4.85 39.95 3.85
CA SER A 220 -5.10 39.46 5.21
C SER A 220 -5.30 37.94 5.20
N HIS A 221 -4.85 37.26 6.26
CA HIS A 221 -5.06 35.82 6.46
C HIS A 221 -6.49 35.50 6.89
N LYS A 222 -7.16 34.57 6.18
CA LYS A 222 -8.53 34.11 6.42
C LYS A 222 -8.75 32.68 5.90
N GLY A 223 -9.44 31.88 6.73
CA GLY A 223 -9.87 30.53 6.41
C GLY A 223 -8.74 29.49 6.36
N VAL A 224 -9.18 28.24 6.27
CA VAL A 224 -8.36 27.04 6.13
C VAL A 224 -8.58 26.49 4.72
N LEU A 225 -7.48 26.16 4.02
CA LEU A 225 -7.56 25.54 2.70
C LEU A 225 -7.04 24.11 2.73
N GLU A 226 -7.63 23.27 1.91
CA GLU A 226 -7.15 21.94 1.57
C GLU A 226 -6.53 21.98 0.18
N VAL A 227 -5.42 21.25 -0.01
CA VAL A 227 -4.84 21.03 -1.33
C VAL A 227 -4.33 19.60 -1.47
N ASP A 228 -4.68 18.99 -2.59
CA ASP A 228 -4.09 17.74 -3.08
C ASP A 228 -4.08 17.72 -4.60
N TYR A 229 -3.45 16.71 -5.17
CA TYR A 229 -3.59 16.37 -6.57
C TYR A 229 -3.78 14.87 -6.75
N TYR A 230 -4.58 14.46 -7.73
CA TYR A 230 -4.80 13.06 -8.07
C TYR A 230 -4.63 12.85 -9.57
N PHE A 231 -4.40 11.61 -10.02
CA PHE A 231 -4.49 11.33 -11.44
C PHE A 231 -5.96 11.36 -11.88
N TYR A 232 -6.22 12.06 -12.96
CA TYR A 232 -7.48 11.95 -13.69
C TYR A 232 -7.46 10.61 -14.44
N PRO A 233 -8.49 9.77 -14.31
CA PRO A 233 -8.45 8.39 -14.81
C PRO A 233 -8.47 8.30 -16.33
N GLU A 234 -8.92 9.36 -17.02
CA GLU A 234 -8.94 9.40 -18.49
C GLU A 234 -7.63 9.96 -19.06
N PRO A 235 -6.94 9.20 -19.93
CA PRO A 235 -5.70 9.67 -20.53
C PRO A 235 -5.98 10.73 -21.60
N VAL A 236 -5.10 11.73 -21.64
CA VAL A 236 -5.14 12.81 -22.64
C VAL A 236 -3.95 12.67 -23.59
N GLN A 237 -4.20 12.96 -24.87
CA GLN A 237 -3.19 12.97 -25.91
C GLN A 237 -3.35 14.25 -26.76
N GLU A 238 -2.37 15.15 -26.70
CA GLU A 238 -2.42 16.40 -27.47
C GLU A 238 -2.08 16.19 -28.96
N GLU A 239 -1.06 15.39 -29.24
CA GLU A 239 -0.61 15.05 -30.58
C GLU A 239 -0.62 13.53 -30.78
N THR A 240 -1.06 13.06 -31.94
CA THR A 240 -1.19 11.62 -32.25
C THR A 240 0.11 10.82 -32.17
N ASP A 241 1.27 11.49 -32.25
CA ASP A 241 2.60 10.88 -32.15
C ASP A 241 3.24 10.99 -30.76
N GLN A 242 2.54 11.56 -29.79
CA GLN A 242 3.01 11.66 -28.40
C GLN A 242 2.37 10.58 -27.53
N ARG A 243 3.09 10.18 -26.49
CA ARG A 243 2.60 9.24 -25.48
C ARG A 243 1.44 9.87 -24.70
N PRO A 244 0.25 9.24 -24.66
CA PRO A 244 -0.84 9.70 -23.82
C PRO A 244 -0.47 9.67 -22.34
N TYR A 245 -1.03 10.60 -21.56
CA TYR A 245 -0.75 10.73 -20.14
C TYR A 245 -2.03 10.89 -19.33
N PHE A 246 -1.98 10.49 -18.07
CA PHE A 246 -3.03 10.73 -17.10
C PHE A 246 -2.78 12.09 -16.44
N PRO A 247 -3.62 13.11 -16.66
CA PRO A 247 -3.39 14.43 -16.07
C PRO A 247 -3.43 14.39 -14.55
N HIS A 248 -2.59 15.18 -13.88
CA HIS A 248 -2.83 15.52 -12.49
C HIS A 248 -3.95 16.55 -12.39
N THR A 249 -4.98 16.23 -11.60
CA THR A 249 -6.03 17.14 -11.18
C THR A 249 -5.64 17.72 -9.83
N ILE A 250 -5.16 18.95 -9.82
CA ILE A 250 -4.83 19.72 -8.62
C ILE A 250 -6.10 20.42 -8.15
N LEU A 251 -6.47 20.19 -6.89
CA LEU A 251 -7.67 20.72 -6.29
C LEU A 251 -7.32 21.62 -5.10
N TRP A 252 -8.01 22.75 -5.01
CA TRP A 252 -8.01 23.60 -3.83
C TRP A 252 -9.43 23.75 -3.32
N ALA A 253 -9.64 23.51 -2.03
CA ALA A 253 -10.93 23.69 -1.38
C ALA A 253 -10.83 24.54 -0.13
N ASP A 254 -11.91 25.24 0.19
CA ASP A 254 -12.08 25.92 1.47
C ASP A 254 -12.71 24.95 2.47
N HIS A 255 -11.94 24.56 3.48
CA HIS A 255 -12.31 23.54 4.47
C HIS A 255 -13.60 23.89 5.22
N GLU A 256 -13.78 25.17 5.60
CA GLU A 256 -14.94 25.59 6.41
C GLU A 256 -16.24 25.64 5.60
N SER A 257 -16.18 26.07 4.34
CA SER A 257 -17.37 26.24 3.50
C SER A 257 -17.69 25.02 2.63
N GLY A 258 -16.77 24.06 2.50
CA GLY A 258 -16.91 22.92 1.59
C GLY A 258 -16.85 23.31 0.11
N LEU A 259 -16.38 24.52 -0.21
CA LEU A 259 -16.36 25.02 -1.57
C LEU A 259 -15.05 24.66 -2.27
N LEU A 260 -15.17 24.03 -3.43
CA LEU A 260 -14.05 23.88 -4.35
C LEU A 260 -13.70 25.24 -4.97
N LEU A 261 -12.48 25.70 -4.74
CA LEU A 261 -11.99 27.01 -5.12
C LEU A 261 -11.28 27.00 -6.46
N ASN A 262 -10.58 25.92 -6.78
CA ASN A 262 -9.85 25.77 -8.03
C ASN A 262 -9.69 24.30 -8.40
N THR A 263 -9.75 24.03 -9.70
CA THR A 263 -9.45 22.75 -10.32
C THR A 263 -8.50 23.03 -11.48
N THR A 264 -7.28 22.51 -11.40
CA THR A 264 -6.26 22.69 -12.43
C THR A 264 -5.79 21.32 -12.92
N LEU A 265 -5.88 21.11 -14.24
CA LEU A 265 -5.26 19.96 -14.89
C LEU A 265 -3.81 20.28 -15.26
N SER A 266 -2.93 19.31 -15.04
CA SER A 266 -1.51 19.42 -15.33
C SER A 266 -0.97 18.13 -15.92
N GLU A 267 0.04 18.22 -16.79
CA GLU A 267 0.85 17.05 -17.15
C GLU A 267 1.54 16.48 -15.89
N PRO A 268 1.81 15.15 -15.86
CA PRO A 268 2.50 14.50 -14.75
C PRO A 268 3.79 15.20 -14.34
N ASN A 269 4.60 15.68 -15.30
CA ASN A 269 5.89 16.31 -15.03
C ASN A 269 5.80 17.83 -14.72
N GLU A 270 4.62 18.44 -14.82
CA GLU A 270 4.40 19.89 -14.65
C GLU A 270 3.52 20.21 -13.44
N TRP A 271 3.27 19.23 -12.55
CA TRP A 271 2.39 19.43 -11.40
C TRP A 271 2.88 20.51 -10.43
N VAL A 272 4.20 20.60 -10.21
CA VAL A 272 4.81 21.61 -9.33
C VAL A 272 4.50 23.03 -9.79
N PRO A 273 4.86 23.47 -11.01
CA PRO A 273 4.51 24.81 -11.47
C PRO A 273 3.00 25.05 -11.53
N SER A 274 2.20 24.04 -11.88
CA SER A 274 0.73 24.13 -11.88
C SER A 274 0.14 24.32 -10.49
N LEU A 275 0.69 23.67 -9.46
CA LEU A 275 0.26 23.80 -8.07
C LEU A 275 0.61 25.19 -7.51
N LEU A 276 1.79 25.70 -7.83
CA LEU A 276 2.21 27.05 -7.43
C LEU A 276 1.36 28.14 -8.09
N LYS A 277 1.04 27.96 -9.37
CA LYS A 277 0.17 28.87 -10.10
C LYS A 277 -1.26 28.84 -9.58
N SER A 278 -1.83 27.66 -9.35
CA SER A 278 -3.19 27.53 -8.78
C SER A 278 -3.28 28.12 -7.37
N PHE A 279 -2.23 28.01 -6.55
CA PHE A 279 -2.17 28.72 -5.26
C PHE A 279 -2.27 30.25 -5.41
N GLN A 280 -1.53 30.83 -6.36
CA GLN A 280 -1.63 32.27 -6.68
C GLN A 280 -3.05 32.64 -7.11
N GLU A 281 -3.63 31.89 -8.06
CA GLU A 281 -4.99 32.14 -8.55
C GLU A 281 -6.05 32.06 -7.43
N VAL A 282 -5.94 31.09 -6.53
CA VAL A 282 -6.84 30.92 -5.37
C VAL A 282 -6.71 32.10 -4.40
N THR A 283 -5.49 32.53 -4.09
CA THR A 283 -5.27 33.64 -3.15
C THR A 283 -5.70 34.98 -3.73
N GLU A 284 -5.42 35.24 -5.01
CA GLU A 284 -5.85 36.43 -5.74
C GLU A 284 -7.37 36.52 -5.89
N SER A 285 -8.03 35.41 -6.28
CA SER A 285 -9.49 35.37 -6.45
C SER A 285 -10.25 35.59 -5.14
N ARG A 286 -9.74 35.04 -4.03
CA ARG A 286 -10.28 35.29 -2.68
C ARG A 286 -9.96 36.70 -2.16
N GLY A 287 -8.86 37.31 -2.63
CA GLY A 287 -8.31 38.55 -2.08
C GLY A 287 -7.84 38.40 -0.62
N SER A 288 -7.51 37.16 -0.22
CA SER A 288 -7.04 36.79 1.12
C SER A 288 -6.08 35.61 1.05
N LEU A 289 -5.03 35.63 1.88
CA LEU A 289 -4.21 34.43 2.14
C LEU A 289 -4.97 33.50 3.10
N PRO A 290 -4.77 32.18 3.06
CA PRO A 290 -5.21 31.31 4.15
C PRO A 290 -4.41 31.57 5.42
N HIS A 291 -5.00 31.32 6.59
CA HIS A 291 -4.18 31.23 7.81
C HIS A 291 -3.59 29.82 7.99
N LYS A 292 -4.19 28.81 7.36
CA LYS A 292 -3.75 27.41 7.40
C LYS A 292 -3.99 26.70 6.07
N ILE A 293 -3.05 25.85 5.68
CA ILE A 293 -3.17 24.91 4.55
C ILE A 293 -3.02 23.48 5.10
N GLN A 294 -3.93 22.60 4.71
CA GLN A 294 -3.93 21.17 4.99
C GLN A 294 -3.55 20.39 3.73
N VAL A 295 -2.72 19.37 3.90
CA VAL A 295 -2.22 18.50 2.81
C VAL A 295 -2.18 17.05 3.29
N GLN A 296 -2.35 16.08 2.39
CA GLN A 296 -2.20 14.65 2.72
C GLN A 296 -0.85 14.08 2.28
N LYS A 297 -0.28 14.60 1.18
CA LYS A 297 0.97 14.09 0.59
C LYS A 297 2.22 14.83 1.08
N VAL A 298 3.26 14.07 1.42
CA VAL A 298 4.55 14.60 1.91
C VAL A 298 5.24 15.46 0.85
N GLU A 299 5.20 15.08 -0.43
CA GLU A 299 5.77 15.89 -1.51
C GLU A 299 5.15 17.29 -1.65
N ILE A 300 3.84 17.43 -1.37
CA ILE A 300 3.15 18.73 -1.36
C ILE A 300 3.57 19.51 -0.12
N TYR A 301 3.65 18.85 1.04
CA TYR A 301 4.12 19.47 2.28
C TYR A 301 5.53 20.06 2.09
N ASP A 302 6.48 19.27 1.60
CA ASP A 302 7.87 19.68 1.39
C ASP A 302 8.00 20.83 0.38
N LEU A 303 7.20 20.80 -0.69
CA LEU A 303 7.13 21.88 -1.66
C LEU A 303 6.59 23.17 -1.03
N MET A 304 5.50 23.06 -0.27
CA MET A 304 4.76 24.21 0.27
C MET A 304 5.44 24.83 1.50
N GLU A 305 6.20 24.08 2.29
CA GLU A 305 6.87 24.55 3.52
C GLU A 305 7.73 25.80 3.26
N ASN A 306 8.42 25.84 2.13
CA ASN A 306 9.26 26.99 1.74
C ASN A 306 8.47 28.26 1.42
N ILE A 307 7.18 28.13 1.08
CA ILE A 307 6.30 29.23 0.68
C ILE A 307 5.47 29.68 1.88
N THR A 308 4.83 28.74 2.57
CA THR A 308 3.97 29.01 3.72
C THR A 308 4.74 29.66 4.87
N SER A 309 5.98 29.23 5.12
CA SER A 309 6.85 29.84 6.12
C SER A 309 7.16 31.32 5.86
N LYS A 310 7.28 31.74 4.59
CA LYS A 310 7.51 33.14 4.21
C LYS A 310 6.24 33.98 4.28
N LEU A 311 5.08 33.35 4.07
CA LEU A 311 3.78 34.00 4.04
C LEU A 311 3.07 33.99 5.40
N ASP A 312 3.69 33.46 6.46
CA ASP A 312 3.09 33.30 7.80
C ASP A 312 1.77 32.48 7.75
N ILE A 313 1.80 31.39 6.98
CA ILE A 313 0.68 30.45 6.82
C ILE A 313 1.05 29.16 7.58
N GLU A 314 0.15 28.68 8.44
CA GLU A 314 0.30 27.38 9.08
C GLU A 314 0.18 26.26 8.02
N LEU A 315 1.11 25.32 7.99
CA LEU A 315 1.04 24.14 7.11
C LEU A 315 0.96 22.89 7.99
N SER A 316 -0.02 22.02 7.74
CA SER A 316 -0.19 20.78 8.50
C SER A 316 -0.54 19.63 7.58
N MET A 317 -0.02 18.45 7.92
CA MET A 317 -0.51 17.20 7.34
C MET A 317 -1.89 16.84 7.93
N ALA A 318 -2.76 16.23 7.14
CA ALA A 318 -4.07 15.72 7.55
C ALA A 318 -4.23 14.24 7.17
N THR A 319 -5.03 13.48 7.94
CA THR A 319 -5.39 12.08 7.66
C THR A 319 -6.26 11.95 6.41
N GLY A 320 -7.18 12.90 6.26
CA GLY A 320 -8.09 13.04 5.12
C GLY A 320 -8.32 14.53 4.87
N LEU A 321 -8.82 14.83 3.70
CA LEU A 321 -9.16 16.17 3.26
C LEU A 321 -10.64 16.14 2.91
N ASP A 322 -11.51 16.25 3.93
CA ASP A 322 -12.96 15.99 3.82
C ASP A 322 -13.59 16.54 2.53
N VAL A 323 -13.25 17.77 2.15
CA VAL A 323 -13.82 18.40 0.96
C VAL A 323 -13.21 17.85 -0.33
N LEU A 324 -11.90 17.58 -0.32
CA LEU A 324 -11.20 17.04 -1.48
C LEU A 324 -11.40 15.54 -1.68
N ASP A 325 -11.64 14.79 -0.63
CA ASP A 325 -11.96 13.36 -0.66
C ASP A 325 -13.35 13.18 -1.30
N ASP A 326 -14.37 13.92 -0.84
CA ASP A 326 -15.70 13.97 -1.47
C ASP A 326 -15.62 14.43 -2.94
N ALA A 327 -14.81 15.45 -3.23
CA ALA A 327 -14.64 15.95 -4.60
C ALA A 327 -13.94 14.93 -5.49
N ARG A 328 -12.96 14.19 -4.97
CA ARG A 328 -12.26 13.13 -5.69
C ARG A 328 -13.21 11.99 -6.00
N GLU A 329 -13.96 11.50 -5.01
CA GLU A 329 -14.95 10.42 -5.20
C GLU A 329 -15.97 10.83 -6.26
N TYR A 330 -16.52 12.04 -6.18
CA TYR A 330 -17.44 12.56 -7.20
C TYR A 330 -16.81 12.66 -8.59
N ILE A 331 -15.56 13.12 -8.69
CA ILE A 331 -14.83 13.19 -9.98
C ILE A 331 -14.61 11.78 -10.52
N LEU A 332 -14.23 10.81 -9.69
CA LEU A 332 -14.05 9.42 -10.10
C LEU A 332 -15.39 8.84 -10.58
N ASP A 333 -16.44 8.92 -9.78
CA ASP A 333 -17.79 8.44 -10.14
C ASP A 333 -18.33 9.07 -11.42
N THR A 334 -18.10 10.37 -11.63
CA THR A 334 -18.59 11.09 -12.82
C THR A 334 -17.68 10.93 -14.04
N SER A 335 -16.38 10.74 -13.84
CA SER A 335 -15.43 10.46 -14.94
C SER A 335 -15.50 9.01 -15.40
N MET A 336 -15.99 8.12 -14.54
CA MET A 336 -16.43 6.76 -14.87
C MET A 336 -17.80 6.74 -15.58
N ASP A 337 -18.09 7.76 -16.39
CA ASP A 337 -19.04 7.67 -17.51
C ASP A 337 -18.34 6.95 -18.71
N ASP A 338 -18.37 5.65 -19.01
CA ASP A 338 -18.49 4.41 -18.25
C ASP A 338 -17.93 3.31 -19.18
N PRO A 339 -16.67 2.86 -19.01
CA PRO A 339 -16.13 1.75 -19.77
C PRO A 339 -16.78 0.42 -19.37
N VAL A 340 -17.31 0.31 -18.15
CA VAL A 340 -17.94 -0.90 -17.62
C VAL A 340 -19.38 -1.01 -18.12
N ILE A 341 -20.17 0.07 -18.20
CA ILE A 341 -21.46 0.13 -18.90
C ILE A 341 -21.28 0.10 -20.41
N GLN A 342 -20.23 0.64 -21.03
CA GLN A 342 -19.99 0.40 -22.46
C GLN A 342 -19.55 -1.04 -22.75
N VAL A 343 -18.82 -1.67 -21.84
CA VAL A 343 -18.51 -3.10 -21.89
C VAL A 343 -19.76 -3.93 -21.60
N LEU A 344 -20.63 -3.54 -20.66
CA LEU A 344 -21.90 -4.22 -20.36
C LEU A 344 -22.91 -4.04 -21.50
N GLU A 345 -23.08 -2.84 -22.06
CA GLU A 345 -23.89 -2.58 -23.27
C GLU A 345 -23.29 -3.29 -24.48
N GLY A 346 -21.96 -3.31 -24.62
CA GLY A 346 -21.25 -4.06 -25.66
C GLY A 346 -21.36 -5.58 -25.51
N ILE A 347 -21.41 -6.09 -24.29
CA ILE A 347 -21.65 -7.49 -23.94
C ILE A 347 -23.13 -7.83 -24.21
N MET A 348 -24.07 -6.96 -23.84
CA MET A 348 -25.51 -7.12 -24.07
C MET A 348 -25.88 -7.05 -25.56
N GLU A 349 -25.08 -6.37 -26.39
CA GLU A 349 -25.27 -6.31 -27.85
C GLU A 349 -24.51 -7.41 -28.64
N ASP A 350 -23.68 -8.23 -28.00
CA ASP A 350 -22.88 -9.28 -28.66
C ASP A 350 -23.65 -10.62 -28.75
N GLU A 351 -23.66 -11.23 -29.96
CA GLU A 351 -24.19 -12.57 -30.22
C GLU A 351 -23.52 -13.64 -29.33
N SER A 352 -22.32 -13.35 -28.82
CA SER A 352 -21.56 -14.21 -27.90
C SER A 352 -22.15 -14.29 -26.47
N PHE A 353 -22.81 -13.24 -25.99
CA PHE A 353 -23.40 -13.20 -24.64
C PHE A 353 -24.64 -14.08 -24.53
N ARG A 354 -25.50 -14.06 -25.56
CA ARG A 354 -26.60 -15.03 -25.69
C ARG A 354 -26.09 -16.47 -25.71
N GLU A 355 -24.96 -16.72 -26.36
CA GLU A 355 -24.33 -18.05 -26.38
C GLU A 355 -23.75 -18.44 -25.00
N MET A 356 -23.31 -17.47 -24.18
CA MET A 356 -22.86 -17.69 -22.80
C MET A 356 -24.01 -17.99 -21.83
N VAL A 357 -25.14 -17.30 -21.98
CA VAL A 357 -26.38 -17.54 -21.23
C VAL A 357 -26.97 -18.90 -21.60
N GLU A 358 -27.08 -19.23 -22.89
CA GLU A 358 -27.61 -20.53 -23.36
C GLU A 358 -26.74 -21.73 -22.95
N ASN A 359 -25.43 -21.54 -22.74
CA ASN A 359 -24.49 -22.61 -22.36
C ASN A 359 -24.20 -22.70 -20.85
N GLY A 360 -24.82 -21.87 -20.01
CA GLY A 360 -24.76 -21.99 -18.54
C GLY A 360 -23.45 -21.55 -17.87
N LYS A 361 -22.51 -20.94 -18.61
CA LYS A 361 -21.20 -20.50 -18.07
C LYS A 361 -21.28 -19.28 -17.17
N LEU A 362 -22.30 -18.46 -17.33
CA LEU A 362 -22.47 -17.23 -16.55
C LEU A 362 -22.88 -17.55 -15.09
N MET A 363 -23.60 -18.64 -14.86
CA MET A 363 -23.95 -19.13 -13.52
C MET A 363 -22.72 -19.67 -12.77
N GLU A 364 -21.80 -20.33 -13.48
CA GLU A 364 -20.52 -20.78 -12.91
C GLU A 364 -19.70 -19.60 -12.37
N LEU A 365 -19.65 -18.47 -13.11
CA LEU A 365 -18.93 -17.26 -12.70
C LEU A 365 -19.58 -16.55 -11.50
N LEU A 366 -20.92 -16.54 -11.42
CA LEU A 366 -21.63 -15.97 -10.29
C LEU A 366 -21.45 -16.83 -9.01
N GLU A 367 -21.37 -18.15 -9.13
CA GLU A 367 -21.14 -19.05 -7.99
C GLU A 367 -19.70 -18.99 -7.43
N GLU A 368 -18.71 -18.61 -8.24
CA GLU A 368 -17.28 -18.58 -7.84
C GLU A 368 -16.86 -17.36 -6.99
N GLY A 369 -17.74 -16.38 -6.75
CA GLY A 369 -17.48 -15.32 -5.76
C GLY A 369 -16.48 -14.24 -6.18
N THR A 370 -16.11 -14.18 -7.46
CA THR A 370 -15.06 -13.29 -8.00
C THR A 370 -15.54 -11.88 -8.36
N LEU A 371 -16.82 -11.58 -8.17
CA LEU A 371 -17.43 -10.28 -8.47
C LEU A 371 -17.94 -9.58 -7.19
N PRO A 372 -17.79 -8.25 -7.07
CA PRO A 372 -18.41 -7.46 -6.01
C PRO A 372 -19.94 -7.68 -5.94
N ASP A 373 -20.51 -7.66 -4.74
CA ASP A 373 -21.93 -7.93 -4.52
C ASP A 373 -22.85 -6.98 -5.30
N SER A 374 -22.44 -5.71 -5.49
CA SER A 374 -23.16 -4.73 -6.31
C SER A 374 -23.26 -5.16 -7.78
N MET A 375 -22.17 -5.66 -8.36
CA MET A 375 -22.16 -6.17 -9.74
C MET A 375 -22.96 -7.47 -9.88
N ARG A 376 -22.94 -8.33 -8.84
CA ARG A 376 -23.73 -9.56 -8.80
C ARG A 376 -25.24 -9.26 -8.82
N GLU A 377 -25.70 -8.31 -8.02
CA GLU A 377 -27.11 -7.93 -7.97
C GLU A 377 -27.59 -7.34 -9.31
N GLU A 378 -26.79 -6.47 -9.93
CA GLU A 378 -27.12 -5.89 -11.24
C GLU A 378 -27.14 -6.94 -12.36
N LEU A 379 -26.20 -7.89 -12.37
CA LEU A 379 -26.19 -8.99 -13.33
C LEU A 379 -27.38 -9.93 -13.17
N ILE A 380 -27.78 -10.24 -11.93
CA ILE A 380 -28.97 -11.04 -11.65
C ILE A 380 -30.23 -10.31 -12.11
N GLN A 381 -30.32 -9.00 -11.91
CA GLN A 381 -31.45 -8.21 -12.37
C GLN A 381 -31.53 -8.18 -13.91
N ALA A 382 -30.41 -7.94 -14.60
CA ALA A 382 -30.35 -7.95 -16.05
C ALA A 382 -30.72 -9.33 -16.66
N LEU A 383 -30.28 -10.42 -16.02
CA LEU A 383 -30.64 -11.79 -16.39
C LEU A 383 -32.15 -12.06 -16.27
N ASN A 384 -32.77 -11.59 -15.18
CA ASN A 384 -34.20 -11.75 -14.97
C ASN A 384 -35.02 -10.96 -16.00
N GLU A 385 -34.58 -9.76 -16.37
CA GLU A 385 -35.24 -8.94 -17.39
C GLU A 385 -35.16 -9.58 -18.79
N GLU A 386 -34.03 -10.20 -19.17
CA GLU A 386 -33.88 -10.87 -20.48
C GLU A 386 -34.59 -12.25 -20.54
N LEU A 387 -34.73 -12.93 -19.40
CA LEU A 387 -35.48 -14.19 -19.27
C LEU A 387 -37.01 -13.96 -19.26
N GLU A 388 -37.48 -12.84 -18.71
CA GLU A 388 -38.88 -12.40 -18.84
C GLU A 388 -39.26 -12.10 -20.30
N GLU A 389 -38.33 -11.56 -21.10
CA GLU A 389 -38.53 -11.34 -22.53
C GLU A 389 -38.52 -12.63 -23.37
N SER A 390 -37.79 -13.67 -22.92
CA SER A 390 -37.67 -14.98 -23.60
C SER A 390 -38.58 -16.09 -23.05
N GLY A 391 -39.28 -15.84 -21.93
CA GLY A 391 -40.37 -16.68 -21.38
C GLY A 391 -39.92 -17.84 -20.49
N GLY A 392 -38.77 -17.74 -19.82
CA GLY A 392 -38.30 -18.72 -18.83
C GLY A 392 -38.19 -18.11 -17.42
N GLU A 393 -38.61 -18.85 -16.38
CA GLU A 393 -38.39 -18.47 -14.96
C GLU A 393 -37.18 -19.25 -14.41
N LEU A 394 -36.32 -18.58 -13.62
CA LEU A 394 -35.31 -19.21 -12.78
C LEU A 394 -35.90 -19.48 -11.37
N GLU A 395 -35.66 -20.68 -10.83
CA GLU A 395 -35.87 -20.95 -9.40
C GLU A 395 -34.70 -20.35 -8.60
N GLU A 396 -35.01 -19.55 -7.59
CA GLU A 396 -34.03 -19.04 -6.61
C GLU A 396 -33.29 -20.20 -5.93
N PRO A 397 -32.00 -20.04 -5.57
CA PRO A 397 -31.28 -21.07 -4.82
C PRO A 397 -31.96 -21.30 -3.47
N GLU A 398 -32.44 -22.53 -3.23
CA GLU A 398 -33.10 -22.94 -1.99
C GLU A 398 -32.17 -22.75 -0.78
N GLU A 399 -32.61 -22.00 0.23
CA GLU A 399 -32.07 -22.06 1.59
C GLU A 399 -32.23 -23.48 2.15
N GLU A 400 -31.14 -24.21 2.41
CA GLU A 400 -31.24 -25.49 3.11
C GLU A 400 -31.63 -25.30 4.59
N PRO A 401 -32.67 -26.00 5.09
CA PRO A 401 -33.20 -25.80 6.43
C PRO A 401 -32.59 -26.76 7.47
N ASP A 402 -32.52 -26.25 8.70
CA ASP A 402 -32.34 -26.96 9.97
C ASP A 402 -32.87 -28.42 10.01
N ARG A 403 -31.97 -29.38 10.31
CA ARG A 403 -32.33 -30.67 10.97
C ARG A 403 -31.30 -31.17 11.98
N PHE A 404 -31.55 -30.82 13.24
CA PHE A 404 -31.46 -31.60 14.48
C PHE A 404 -30.78 -32.99 14.46
N ILE A 405 -29.81 -33.20 15.39
CA ILE A 405 -29.84 -34.35 16.32
C ILE A 405 -29.36 -33.92 17.72
N MET A 406 -30.30 -33.91 18.68
CA MET A 406 -30.02 -33.92 20.11
C MET A 406 -29.42 -35.27 20.53
N ILE A 407 -28.25 -35.24 21.18
CA ILE A 407 -27.78 -36.32 22.06
C ILE A 407 -27.43 -35.69 23.41
N ASN A 408 -28.31 -35.85 24.39
CA ASN A 408 -28.00 -35.58 25.79
C ASN A 408 -27.22 -36.77 26.42
N PRO A 409 -26.44 -36.51 27.48
CA PRO A 409 -25.21 -37.23 27.82
C PRO A 409 -25.43 -38.39 28.81
N PRO A 410 -24.42 -39.26 29.04
CA PRO A 410 -24.37 -40.06 30.25
C PRO A 410 -23.70 -39.27 31.39
N GLU A 411 -24.35 -39.36 32.55
CA GLU A 411 -24.02 -38.72 33.83
C GLU A 411 -22.67 -39.14 34.46
N ASN A 412 -22.16 -38.20 35.27
CA ASN A 412 -21.53 -38.37 36.59
C ASN A 412 -20.18 -39.09 36.73
N LYS A 413 -19.16 -38.34 37.21
CA LYS A 413 -18.71 -38.37 38.61
C LYS A 413 -17.58 -37.37 38.90
N ALA A 414 -17.79 -36.53 39.94
CA ALA A 414 -16.85 -36.15 41.01
C ALA A 414 -15.48 -35.54 40.62
N ASN A 415 -14.98 -34.41 41.15
CA ASN A 415 -15.08 -33.86 42.50
C ASN A 415 -14.45 -32.45 42.53
N ASN A 416 -15.07 -31.55 43.32
CA ASN A 416 -14.48 -30.57 44.23
C ASN A 416 -13.08 -30.00 43.94
N PHE A 417 -12.97 -28.68 43.80
CA PHE A 417 -12.44 -27.81 44.87
C PHE A 417 -12.71 -26.34 44.55
N SER A 418 -13.79 -25.82 45.14
CA SER A 418 -14.01 -24.40 45.36
C SER A 418 -13.09 -23.89 46.48
N LYS A 419 -12.35 -22.80 46.24
CA LYS A 419 -11.92 -21.89 47.30
C LYS A 419 -12.19 -20.45 46.89
N GLN A 420 -13.20 -19.90 47.58
CA GLN A 420 -13.47 -18.49 47.76
C GLN A 420 -12.20 -17.74 48.13
N ILE A 421 -11.98 -16.59 47.49
CA ILE A 421 -11.33 -15.45 48.15
C ILE A 421 -12.30 -14.27 48.07
N THR A 422 -12.45 -13.67 49.23
CA THR A 422 -13.50 -12.81 49.74
C THR A 422 -13.42 -11.39 49.15
N LEU A 423 -14.59 -10.80 48.88
CA LEU A 423 -14.77 -9.38 48.59
C LEU A 423 -14.73 -8.52 49.87
N LEU A 424 -14.28 -7.27 49.68
CA LEU A 424 -14.48 -6.01 50.44
C LEU A 424 -13.34 -5.53 51.37
N PRO A 425 -13.15 -4.20 51.57
CA PRO A 425 -14.02 -3.08 51.16
C PRO A 425 -13.35 -1.91 50.41
N ASP A 426 -14.21 -1.13 49.75
CA ASP A 426 -14.00 0.28 49.39
C ASP A 426 -13.36 1.08 50.54
N ASP A 427 -12.34 1.89 50.22
CA ASP A 427 -12.27 3.27 50.69
C ASP A 427 -11.16 4.05 49.95
N ASN A 428 -11.56 5.21 49.43
CA ASN A 428 -10.74 6.36 49.03
C ASN A 428 -9.87 6.27 47.77
N TYR A 429 -10.53 6.35 46.61
CA TYR A 429 -10.07 7.23 45.52
C TYR A 429 -11.28 7.92 44.87
N GLN A 430 -11.91 8.85 45.61
CA GLN A 430 -12.62 9.96 45.00
C GLN A 430 -11.71 11.19 45.01
N GLY A 431 -11.52 11.78 43.83
CA GLY A 431 -10.66 12.93 43.55
C GLY A 431 -9.46 12.48 42.74
N ILE A 432 -9.40 12.66 41.42
CA ILE A 432 -10.03 13.61 40.51
C ILE A 432 -10.26 12.81 39.22
N PHE A 433 -11.50 12.59 38.80
CA PHE A 433 -11.71 12.24 37.39
C PHE A 433 -11.26 13.47 36.60
N PRO A 434 -10.25 13.37 35.72
CA PRO A 434 -10.07 14.42 34.75
C PRO A 434 -11.39 14.48 33.99
N THR A 435 -11.95 15.69 33.88
CA THR A 435 -12.95 16.03 32.87
C THR A 435 -12.65 15.23 31.61
N LYS A 436 -13.67 14.53 31.08
CA LYS A 436 -13.62 13.78 29.82
C LYS A 436 -12.78 14.61 28.85
N SER A 437 -11.53 14.19 28.62
CA SER A 437 -10.65 14.91 27.72
C SER A 437 -11.31 14.77 26.36
N GLU A 438 -11.70 15.88 25.73
CA GLU A 438 -12.10 15.91 24.32
C GLU A 438 -10.85 16.00 23.43
N ARG A 439 -9.64 15.92 24.04
CA ARG A 439 -8.38 16.05 23.32
C ARG A 439 -8.12 14.80 22.50
N GLU A 440 -8.17 14.96 21.19
CA GLU A 440 -7.63 14.00 20.23
C GLU A 440 -6.11 14.24 20.12
N PHE A 441 -5.34 13.16 20.02
CA PHE A 441 -3.88 13.23 19.87
C PHE A 441 -3.46 12.66 18.51
N GLN A 442 -2.64 13.43 17.81
CA GLN A 442 -1.98 13.03 16.57
C GLN A 442 -0.49 13.37 16.72
N ASP A 443 0.38 12.37 16.56
CA ASP A 443 1.81 12.62 16.50
C ASP A 443 2.19 13.26 15.15
N LYS A 444 3.34 13.94 15.11
CA LYS A 444 3.88 14.44 13.85
C LYS A 444 4.57 13.32 13.07
N PRO A 445 4.60 13.35 11.73
CA PRO A 445 5.46 12.48 10.94
C PRO A 445 6.93 12.58 11.39
N ARG A 446 7.58 11.43 11.48
CA ARG A 446 8.94 11.29 12.01
C ARG A 446 9.88 11.08 10.83
N ARG A 447 10.81 12.02 10.58
CA ARG A 447 11.74 11.92 9.43
C ARG A 447 12.52 10.60 9.40
N VAL A 448 12.88 10.11 10.59
CA VAL A 448 13.61 8.84 10.74
C VAL A 448 12.76 7.60 10.49
N ALA A 449 11.44 7.71 10.35
CA ALA A 449 10.56 6.56 10.12
C ALA A 449 10.92 5.85 8.81
N LYS A 450 11.01 6.61 7.71
CA LYS A 450 11.46 6.11 6.40
C LYS A 450 12.87 5.53 6.48
N SER A 451 13.79 6.20 7.19
CA SER A 451 15.15 5.69 7.39
C SER A 451 15.19 4.40 8.21
N CYS A 452 14.24 4.20 9.14
CA CYS A 452 14.14 3.01 9.97
C CYS A 452 13.50 1.84 9.23
N GLU A 453 12.47 2.10 8.45
CA GLU A 453 11.87 1.14 7.52
C GLU A 453 12.91 0.66 6.53
N LEU A 454 13.56 1.61 5.84
CA LEU A 454 14.66 1.31 4.94
C LEU A 454 15.73 0.51 5.66
N LEU A 455 16.17 0.88 6.87
CA LEU A 455 17.16 0.13 7.66
C LEU A 455 16.78 -1.35 7.86
N LEU A 456 15.50 -1.69 8.02
CA LEU A 456 15.07 -3.09 8.21
C LEU A 456 14.92 -3.88 6.92
N GLU A 457 14.48 -3.22 5.86
CA GLU A 457 14.46 -3.79 4.50
C GLU A 457 15.88 -4.00 3.99
N THR A 458 16.73 -3.06 4.39
CA THR A 458 18.15 -3.04 4.14
C THR A 458 18.78 -4.16 4.98
N TYR A 459 19.11 -3.94 6.25
CA TYR A 459 20.05 -4.82 6.94
C TYR A 459 19.37 -6.05 7.58
N SER A 460 19.93 -7.25 7.38
CA SER A 460 19.57 -8.47 8.17
C SER A 460 20.51 -8.73 9.34
N ASP A 461 21.72 -8.17 9.28
CA ASP A 461 22.69 -8.34 10.35
C ASP A 461 22.26 -7.51 11.54
N GLU A 462 21.73 -8.18 12.57
CA GLU A 462 21.25 -7.56 13.80
C GLU A 462 22.30 -6.67 14.47
N SER A 463 23.60 -6.91 14.28
CA SER A 463 24.67 -6.07 14.85
C SER A 463 24.80 -4.72 14.12
N ILE A 464 24.56 -4.70 12.81
CA ILE A 464 24.54 -3.47 12.00
C ILE A 464 23.24 -2.73 12.26
N ILE A 465 22.09 -3.43 12.19
CA ILE A 465 20.77 -2.87 12.49
C ILE A 465 20.82 -2.15 13.83
N LYS A 466 21.28 -2.82 14.87
CA LYS A 466 21.42 -2.26 16.22
C LYS A 466 22.26 -0.99 16.28
N LYS A 467 23.40 -0.96 15.57
CA LYS A 467 24.27 0.21 15.55
C LYS A 467 23.62 1.41 14.87
N GLU A 468 22.87 1.18 13.79
CA GLU A 468 22.16 2.23 13.07
C GLU A 468 20.89 2.67 13.82
N LEU A 469 20.15 1.74 14.44
CA LEU A 469 19.07 2.06 15.38
C LEU A 469 19.56 2.96 16.50
N GLU A 470 20.75 2.71 17.06
CA GLU A 470 21.37 3.60 18.06
C GLU A 470 21.71 5.00 17.52
N LYS A 471 21.85 5.18 16.21
CA LYS A 471 22.00 6.51 15.59
C LYS A 471 20.64 7.15 15.38
N LEU A 472 19.66 6.43 14.85
CA LEU A 472 18.29 6.91 14.65
C LEU A 472 17.67 7.36 15.98
N ILE A 473 17.89 6.60 17.07
CA ILE A 473 17.48 6.98 18.44
C ILE A 473 18.15 8.29 18.91
N LYS A 474 19.37 8.60 18.47
CA LYS A 474 20.02 9.87 18.82
C LYS A 474 19.49 11.02 17.99
N GLU A 475 19.08 10.75 16.76
CA GLU A 475 18.56 11.72 15.81
C GLU A 475 17.13 12.14 16.15
N ASP A 476 16.23 11.17 16.33
CA ASP A 476 14.88 11.39 16.86
C ASP A 476 14.61 10.42 18.01
N PRO A 477 14.87 10.84 19.26
CA PRO A 477 14.65 10.00 20.42
C PRO A 477 13.18 9.63 20.66
N ASP A 478 12.23 10.31 20.02
CA ASP A 478 10.80 10.12 20.22
C ASP A 478 10.14 9.33 19.08
N PHE A 479 10.89 8.88 18.07
CA PHE A 479 10.45 7.82 17.16
C PHE A 479 10.65 6.45 17.82
N LEU A 480 9.55 5.75 18.08
CA LEU A 480 9.56 4.66 19.05
C LEU A 480 9.86 3.28 18.45
N ASP A 481 9.59 3.06 17.16
CA ASP A 481 9.83 1.77 16.51
C ASP A 481 11.31 1.39 16.56
N SER A 482 12.23 2.38 16.51
CA SER A 482 13.66 2.10 16.67
C SER A 482 14.00 1.41 17.99
N TYR A 483 13.26 1.71 19.07
CA TYR A 483 13.41 1.02 20.36
C TYR A 483 12.73 -0.34 20.37
N LEU A 484 11.57 -0.49 19.71
CA LEU A 484 10.83 -1.76 19.65
C LEU A 484 11.62 -2.82 18.88
N ILE A 485 12.20 -2.43 17.74
CA ILE A 485 13.08 -3.28 16.94
C ILE A 485 14.33 -3.65 17.75
N LEU A 486 14.97 -2.66 18.40
CA LEU A 486 16.15 -2.91 19.22
C LEU A 486 15.86 -3.85 20.39
N SER A 487 14.67 -3.71 21.02
CA SER A 487 14.19 -4.62 22.05
C SER A 487 14.03 -6.05 21.52
N LYS A 488 13.42 -6.23 20.34
CA LYS A 488 13.29 -7.54 19.66
C LYS A 488 14.66 -8.18 19.39
N ILE A 489 15.64 -7.41 18.92
CA ILE A 489 17.02 -7.90 18.73
C ILE A 489 17.62 -8.37 20.07
N PHE A 490 17.44 -7.60 21.16
CA PHE A 490 17.91 -8.03 22.47
C PHE A 490 17.26 -9.32 22.97
N ILE A 491 15.98 -9.55 22.67
CA ILE A 491 15.30 -10.83 22.95
C ILE A 491 15.98 -11.97 22.19
N GLY A 492 16.22 -11.79 20.88
CA GLY A 492 16.94 -12.77 20.04
C GLY A 492 18.35 -13.08 20.55
N GLU A 493 19.05 -12.09 21.09
CA GLU A 493 20.37 -12.24 21.72
C GLU A 493 20.32 -12.89 23.13
N GLY A 494 19.13 -13.17 23.68
CA GLY A 494 18.94 -13.69 25.05
C GLY A 494 19.23 -12.66 26.14
N LYS A 495 19.17 -11.35 25.84
CA LYS A 495 19.43 -10.23 26.75
C LYS A 495 18.12 -9.59 27.23
N GLU A 496 17.33 -10.37 27.96
CA GLU A 496 15.99 -9.97 28.42
C GLU A 496 15.97 -8.66 29.24
N SER A 497 16.97 -8.42 30.10
CA SER A 497 17.01 -7.18 30.91
C SER A 497 17.20 -5.93 30.05
N GLU A 498 17.94 -6.06 28.96
CA GLU A 498 18.23 -4.99 28.01
C GLU A 498 17.02 -4.76 27.11
N ALA A 499 16.35 -5.83 26.69
CA ALA A 499 15.08 -5.77 26.00
C ALA A 499 14.01 -5.05 26.83
N GLU A 500 13.84 -5.41 28.11
CA GLU A 500 12.87 -4.78 29.03
C GLU A 500 13.17 -3.30 29.21
N LYS A 501 14.43 -2.93 29.49
CA LYS A 501 14.83 -1.52 29.65
C LYS A 501 14.55 -0.70 28.39
N THR A 502 14.82 -1.27 27.22
CA THR A 502 14.63 -0.58 25.93
C THR A 502 13.14 -0.37 25.65
N LEU A 503 12.33 -1.40 25.89
CA LEU A 503 10.87 -1.32 25.78
C LEU A 503 10.26 -0.35 26.82
N ASP A 504 10.80 -0.32 28.04
CA ASP A 504 10.38 0.64 29.06
C ASP A 504 10.66 2.07 28.61
N ILE A 505 11.82 2.35 28.03
CA ILE A 505 12.12 3.69 27.50
C ILE A 505 11.09 4.08 26.42
N ALA A 506 10.81 3.18 25.48
CA ALA A 506 9.81 3.41 24.43
C ALA A 506 8.43 3.71 25.02
N TYR A 507 7.99 2.90 25.98
CA TYR A 507 6.70 3.06 26.66
C TYR A 507 6.58 4.38 27.43
N HIS A 508 7.61 4.77 28.20
CA HIS A 508 7.56 6.05 28.93
C HIS A 508 7.58 7.24 27.97
N ARG A 509 8.28 7.14 26.84
CA ARG A 509 8.24 8.18 25.80
C ARG A 509 6.88 8.24 25.10
N ALA A 510 6.26 7.10 24.79
CA ALA A 510 4.90 7.03 24.28
C ALA A 510 3.93 7.80 25.18
N LEU A 511 3.98 7.56 26.49
CA LEU A 511 3.19 8.30 27.46
C LEU A 511 3.52 9.79 27.44
N ASN A 512 4.79 10.18 27.49
CA ASN A 512 5.19 11.59 27.48
C ASN A 512 4.73 12.34 26.22
N LEU A 513 4.68 11.67 25.07
CA LEU A 513 4.16 12.23 23.83
C LEU A 513 2.64 12.43 23.92
N MET A 514 1.93 11.39 24.33
CA MET A 514 0.49 11.32 24.16
C MET A 514 -0.31 11.74 25.39
N THR A 515 0.27 12.04 26.55
CA THR A 515 -0.50 12.51 27.72
C THR A 515 -0.50 14.03 27.83
N ASP A 516 -1.46 14.59 28.56
CA ASP A 516 -1.45 16.03 28.89
C ASP A 516 -0.53 16.33 30.10
N GLU A 517 -0.47 17.60 30.51
CA GLU A 517 0.33 18.05 31.67
C GLU A 517 -0.08 17.41 33.01
N LYS A 518 -1.18 16.66 33.05
CA LYS A 518 -1.70 15.92 34.22
C LYS A 518 -1.58 14.41 34.04
N ASP A 519 -0.77 13.95 33.09
CA ASP A 519 -0.58 12.54 32.73
C ASP A 519 -1.90 11.84 32.27
N CYS A 520 -2.86 12.62 31.76
CA CYS A 520 -4.13 12.09 31.28
C CYS A 520 -4.00 11.67 29.81
N TRP A 521 -4.53 10.49 29.49
CA TRP A 521 -4.61 9.96 28.14
C TRP A 521 -5.57 10.82 27.29
N PRO A 522 -5.37 10.88 25.96
CA PRO A 522 -6.29 11.58 25.07
C PRO A 522 -7.65 10.87 25.03
N ALA A 523 -8.67 11.56 24.51
CA ALA A 523 -9.96 10.95 24.18
C ALA A 523 -9.78 9.90 23.09
N LYS A 524 -9.02 10.28 22.05
CA LYS A 524 -8.72 9.47 20.89
C LYS A 524 -7.22 9.47 20.56
N LEU A 525 -6.74 8.31 20.14
CA LEU A 525 -5.43 8.04 19.57
C LEU A 525 -5.72 7.23 18.30
N GLU A 526 -6.18 7.90 17.25
CA GLU A 526 -6.72 7.27 16.05
C GLU A 526 -5.64 6.49 15.30
N ASP A 527 -5.97 5.26 14.90
CA ASP A 527 -5.11 4.37 14.12
C ASP A 527 -5.19 4.59 12.61
N SER A 528 -6.16 5.35 12.12
CA SER A 528 -6.17 5.92 10.76
C SER A 528 -5.01 6.89 10.52
N TRP A 529 -4.43 7.48 11.59
CA TRP A 529 -3.26 8.33 11.50
C TRP A 529 -1.96 7.54 11.69
N ILE A 530 -1.31 7.19 10.58
CA ILE A 530 -0.09 6.36 10.57
C ILE A 530 1.00 6.84 11.56
N PRO A 531 1.29 8.15 11.72
CA PRO A 531 2.26 8.59 12.72
C PRO A 531 1.94 8.21 14.18
N ASN A 532 0.69 7.89 14.53
CA ASN A 532 0.37 7.36 15.86
C ASN A 532 0.84 5.91 16.06
N TRP A 533 1.12 5.16 14.99
CA TRP A 533 1.36 3.71 15.05
C TRP A 533 2.52 3.33 15.96
N HIS A 534 3.64 4.06 15.93
CA HIS A 534 4.78 3.74 16.80
C HIS A 534 4.47 3.96 18.29
N ILE A 535 3.53 4.85 18.63
CA ILE A 535 3.05 5.09 20.00
C ILE A 535 2.10 3.96 20.42
N ILE A 536 1.15 3.61 19.56
CA ILE A 536 0.21 2.49 19.77
C ILE A 536 0.99 1.18 19.95
N ASN A 537 1.93 0.90 19.05
CA ASN A 537 2.80 -0.27 19.10
C ASN A 537 3.64 -0.31 20.38
N ALA A 538 4.23 0.81 20.82
CA ALA A 538 5.02 0.83 22.05
C ALA A 538 4.21 0.45 23.29
N ILE A 539 2.96 0.92 23.37
CA ILE A 539 2.04 0.60 24.47
C ILE A 539 1.56 -0.85 24.37
N LEU A 540 1.16 -1.29 23.17
CA LEU A 540 0.74 -2.66 22.90
C LEU A 540 1.84 -3.66 23.27
N ARG A 541 3.06 -3.45 22.78
CA ARG A 541 4.23 -4.30 23.09
C ARG A 541 4.54 -4.32 24.59
N LYS A 542 4.38 -3.18 25.28
CA LYS A 542 4.53 -3.14 26.74
C LYS A 542 3.45 -3.96 27.45
N ALA A 543 2.20 -3.87 27.01
CA ALA A 543 1.11 -4.66 27.59
C ALA A 543 1.30 -6.16 27.34
N MET A 544 1.73 -6.57 26.15
CA MET A 544 2.10 -7.96 25.83
C MET A 544 3.24 -8.45 26.74
N TRP A 545 4.33 -7.67 26.88
CA TRP A 545 5.44 -8.02 27.77
C TRP A 545 5.00 -8.21 29.22
N LEU A 546 4.09 -7.36 29.71
CA LEU A 546 3.52 -7.50 31.06
C LEU A 546 2.69 -8.79 31.19
N TRP A 547 1.95 -9.17 30.15
CA TRP A 547 1.17 -10.40 30.17
C TRP A 547 2.07 -11.64 30.15
N GLU A 548 3.09 -11.66 29.29
CA GLU A 548 4.12 -12.69 29.21
C GLU A 548 4.82 -12.94 30.57
N HIS A 549 4.97 -11.89 31.38
CA HIS A 549 5.63 -11.94 32.69
C HIS A 549 4.65 -11.97 33.88
N ASP A 550 3.48 -12.59 33.72
CA ASP A 550 2.46 -12.82 34.76
C ASP A 550 1.91 -11.55 35.45
N LYS A 551 2.13 -10.35 34.87
CA LYS A 551 1.56 -9.08 35.34
C LYS A 551 0.21 -8.81 34.65
N THR A 552 -0.65 -9.82 34.59
CA THR A 552 -1.91 -9.84 33.83
C THR A 552 -2.82 -8.65 34.13
N TYR A 553 -2.95 -8.24 35.39
CA TYR A 553 -3.80 -7.08 35.74
C TYR A 553 -3.26 -5.77 35.16
N ALA A 554 -1.94 -5.58 35.14
CA ALA A 554 -1.32 -4.40 34.57
C ALA A 554 -1.41 -4.40 33.04
N ALA A 555 -1.21 -5.56 32.41
CA ALA A 555 -1.40 -5.75 30.98
C ALA A 555 -2.83 -5.42 30.55
N LEU A 556 -3.82 -6.02 31.21
CA LEU A 556 -5.24 -5.82 30.93
C LEU A 556 -5.67 -4.36 31.09
N ASN A 557 -5.15 -3.66 32.10
CA ASN A 557 -5.41 -2.22 32.26
C ASN A 557 -4.84 -1.38 31.12
N LEU A 558 -3.67 -1.74 30.56
CA LEU A 558 -3.12 -1.04 29.40
C LEU A 558 -3.89 -1.36 28.13
N PHE A 559 -4.21 -2.62 27.87
CA PHE A 559 -5.04 -3.00 26.72
C PHE A 559 -6.39 -2.28 26.74
N ARG A 560 -7.09 -2.25 27.88
CA ARG A 560 -8.36 -1.52 28.02
C ARG A 560 -8.22 -0.02 27.78
N LYS A 561 -7.13 0.60 28.27
CA LYS A 561 -6.89 2.02 28.02
C LYS A 561 -6.65 2.28 26.53
N LEU A 562 -5.87 1.42 25.88
CA LEU A 562 -5.55 1.53 24.46
C LEU A 562 -6.80 1.33 23.59
N LEU A 563 -7.60 0.28 23.84
CA LEU A 563 -8.86 0.04 23.15
C LEU A 563 -9.85 1.20 23.33
N LYS A 564 -9.93 1.76 24.55
CA LYS A 564 -10.80 2.90 24.82
C LYS A 564 -10.39 4.17 24.07
N THR A 565 -9.10 4.39 23.84
CA THR A 565 -8.61 5.53 23.07
C THR A 565 -8.56 5.26 21.57
N ASN A 566 -8.67 4.01 21.15
CA ASN A 566 -8.64 3.59 19.75
C ASN A 566 -9.69 2.50 19.49
N PRO A 567 -10.98 2.87 19.33
CA PRO A 567 -12.06 1.90 19.23
C PRO A 567 -12.10 1.13 17.91
N HIS A 568 -11.57 1.69 16.81
CA HIS A 568 -11.48 1.00 15.51
C HIS A 568 -10.56 -0.23 15.58
N ASP A 569 -9.51 -0.15 16.40
CA ASP A 569 -8.70 -1.28 16.85
C ASP A 569 -8.06 -2.09 15.71
N LEU A 570 -7.41 -1.42 14.74
CA LEU A 570 -6.61 -2.07 13.68
C LEU A 570 -5.54 -3.02 14.24
N PHE A 571 -5.06 -2.76 15.46
CA PHE A 571 -4.02 -3.53 16.12
C PHE A 571 -4.54 -4.77 16.89
N GLY A 572 -5.85 -5.03 16.86
CA GLY A 572 -6.46 -6.21 17.45
C GLY A 572 -6.33 -6.32 18.97
N VAL A 573 -6.24 -5.19 19.68
CA VAL A 573 -6.17 -5.09 21.15
C VAL A 573 -7.31 -5.86 21.83
N ARG A 574 -8.51 -5.84 21.23
CA ARG A 574 -9.70 -6.58 21.70
C ARG A 574 -9.45 -8.08 21.85
N HIS A 575 -8.65 -8.68 20.96
CA HIS A 575 -8.34 -10.11 20.98
C HIS A 575 -7.52 -10.47 22.23
N TYR A 576 -6.56 -9.63 22.61
CA TYR A 576 -5.76 -9.80 23.83
C TYR A 576 -6.62 -9.65 25.10
N ILE A 577 -7.54 -8.68 25.13
CA ILE A 577 -8.48 -8.49 26.24
C ILE A 577 -9.37 -9.72 26.40
N LEU A 578 -9.91 -10.24 25.30
CA LEU A 578 -10.76 -11.43 25.31
C LEU A 578 -9.99 -12.67 25.75
N ALA A 579 -8.78 -12.87 25.24
CA ALA A 579 -7.93 -14.00 25.60
C ALA A 579 -7.63 -14.03 27.11
N ILE A 580 -7.26 -12.88 27.68
CA ILE A 580 -7.04 -12.72 29.13
C ILE A 580 -8.33 -12.98 29.90
N SER A 581 -9.46 -12.44 29.44
CA SER A 581 -10.77 -12.60 30.09
C SER A 581 -11.24 -14.06 30.08
N MET A 582 -10.87 -14.83 29.05
CA MET A 582 -11.10 -16.27 28.96
C MET A 582 -10.07 -17.11 29.74
N GLY A 583 -9.08 -16.47 30.37
CA GLY A 583 -8.05 -17.15 31.15
C GLY A 583 -7.04 -17.92 30.28
N ARG A 584 -6.81 -17.50 29.03
CA ARG A 584 -5.77 -18.10 28.19
C ARG A 584 -4.38 -17.72 28.70
N ASP A 585 -3.43 -18.62 28.50
CA ASP A 585 -2.01 -18.34 28.68
C ASP A 585 -1.47 -17.51 27.50
N TYR A 586 -0.47 -16.65 27.75
CA TYR A 586 0.13 -15.80 26.73
C TYR A 586 0.73 -16.62 25.59
N TYR A 587 1.59 -17.59 25.89
CA TYR A 587 2.30 -18.36 24.86
C TYR A 587 1.34 -19.23 24.07
N ASP A 588 0.35 -19.85 24.73
CA ASP A 588 -0.67 -20.65 24.05
C ASP A 588 -1.51 -19.78 23.10
N PHE A 589 -1.88 -18.57 23.52
CA PHE A 589 -2.66 -17.65 22.68
C PHE A 589 -1.85 -17.13 21.49
N ILE A 590 -0.63 -16.62 21.72
CA ILE A 590 0.23 -16.10 20.63
C ILE A 590 0.57 -17.21 19.63
N LYS A 591 0.88 -18.42 20.13
CA LYS A 591 1.13 -19.58 19.27
C LYS A 591 -0.09 -19.93 18.42
N TRP A 592 -1.28 -19.94 19.02
CA TRP A 592 -2.53 -20.20 18.30
C TRP A 592 -2.79 -19.15 17.21
N VAL A 593 -2.59 -17.86 17.51
CA VAL A 593 -2.72 -16.77 16.50
C VAL A 593 -1.76 -16.98 15.33
N VAL A 594 -0.48 -17.31 15.61
CA VAL A 594 0.52 -17.57 14.57
C VAL A 594 0.20 -18.82 13.75
N GLU A 595 -0.31 -19.88 14.38
CA GLU A 595 -0.69 -21.13 13.70
C GLU A 595 -1.96 -20.99 12.85
N CYS A 596 -2.86 -20.09 13.22
CA CYS A 596 -4.07 -19.80 12.44
C CYS A 596 -3.73 -19.19 11.07
N GLY A 597 -2.76 -18.27 11.01
CA GLY A 597 -2.28 -17.65 9.76
C GLY A 597 -3.34 -16.92 8.93
N ASN A 598 -4.55 -16.75 9.47
CA ASN A 598 -5.70 -16.09 8.86
C ASN A 598 -6.40 -15.24 9.94
N ASP A 599 -6.46 -13.93 9.73
CA ASP A 599 -7.07 -12.97 10.65
C ASP A 599 -8.58 -13.15 10.77
N GLU A 600 -9.24 -13.71 9.75
CA GLU A 600 -10.67 -14.05 9.77
C GLU A 600 -10.98 -15.09 10.83
N ILE A 601 -10.13 -16.11 11.03
CA ILE A 601 -10.31 -17.15 12.06
C ILE A 601 -10.20 -16.54 13.47
N VAL A 602 -9.29 -15.59 13.65
CA VAL A 602 -9.13 -14.89 14.93
C VAL A 602 -10.34 -13.99 15.20
N TRP A 603 -10.87 -13.36 14.15
CA TRP A 603 -12.08 -12.56 14.19
C TRP A 603 -13.34 -13.38 14.49
N GLU A 604 -13.55 -14.51 13.82
CA GLU A 604 -14.65 -15.45 14.11
C GLU A 604 -14.60 -15.92 15.56
N TRP A 605 -13.42 -16.33 16.04
CA TRP A 605 -13.23 -16.70 17.44
C TRP A 605 -13.59 -15.55 18.39
N PHE A 606 -13.25 -14.30 18.02
CA PHE A 606 -13.63 -13.14 18.81
C PHE A 606 -15.15 -12.98 18.84
N GLU A 607 -15.81 -12.91 17.68
CA GLU A 607 -17.25 -12.74 17.50
C GLU A 607 -18.07 -13.78 18.30
N GLU A 608 -17.64 -15.04 18.29
CA GLU A 608 -18.28 -16.12 19.04
C GLU A 608 -18.18 -15.98 20.57
N ASN A 609 -17.15 -15.28 21.08
CA ASN A 609 -16.75 -15.34 22.48
C ASN A 609 -16.90 -14.02 23.24
N TYR A 610 -16.72 -12.87 22.59
CA TYR A 610 -16.85 -11.56 23.25
C TYR A 610 -18.25 -11.28 23.84
N PRO A 611 -19.39 -11.80 23.31
CA PRO A 611 -20.70 -11.57 23.94
C PRO A 611 -20.83 -12.15 25.35
N LYS A 612 -19.92 -13.07 25.74
CA LYS A 612 -19.85 -13.65 27.09
C LYS A 612 -19.25 -12.67 28.11
N PHE A 613 -18.68 -11.56 27.66
CA PHE A 613 -17.99 -10.54 28.46
C PHE A 613 -18.56 -9.13 28.22
N PRO A 614 -19.86 -8.90 28.50
CA PRO A 614 -20.52 -7.62 28.20
C PRO A 614 -19.90 -6.44 28.96
N ASP A 615 -19.39 -6.66 30.18
CA ASP A 615 -18.72 -5.63 30.98
C ASP A 615 -17.40 -5.14 30.35
N GLU A 616 -16.79 -5.94 29.46
CA GLU A 616 -15.57 -5.57 28.74
C GLU A 616 -15.87 -4.84 27.43
N PHE A 617 -16.85 -5.32 26.66
CA PHE A 617 -17.01 -4.95 25.25
C PHE A 617 -18.27 -4.17 24.90
N ALA A 618 -19.26 -4.04 25.80
CA ALA A 618 -20.51 -3.35 25.47
C ALA A 618 -20.29 -1.90 25.03
N ARG A 619 -19.40 -1.20 25.75
CA ARG A 619 -19.04 0.19 25.42
C ARG A 619 -18.22 0.29 24.14
N TRP A 620 -17.28 -0.64 23.93
CA TRP A 620 -16.48 -0.67 22.70
C TRP A 620 -17.36 -0.89 21.48
N ARG A 621 -18.34 -1.80 21.54
CA ARG A 621 -19.29 -2.02 20.44
C ARG A 621 -20.05 -0.75 20.06
N GLU A 622 -20.58 -0.02 21.06
CA GLU A 622 -21.24 1.27 20.83
C GLU A 622 -20.29 2.32 20.22
N GLU A 623 -19.00 2.29 20.57
CA GLU A 623 -17.98 3.23 20.09
C GLU A 623 -17.33 2.81 18.75
N ALA A 624 -17.50 1.56 18.31
CA ALA A 624 -16.96 1.03 17.05
C ALA A 624 -17.98 1.01 15.90
N GLU A 625 -19.29 1.04 16.22
CA GLU A 625 -20.39 1.15 15.25
C GLU A 625 -20.73 2.61 14.86
N ASN A 626 -20.08 3.60 15.49
CA ASN A 626 -20.20 5.04 15.22
C ASN A 626 -18.85 5.61 14.79
#